data_AF-A0A059F3Y1-F1
#
_entry.id   AF-A0A059F3Y1-F1
#
_cell.length_a   1.000
_cell.length_b   1.000
_cell.length_c   1.000
_cell.angle_alpha   90.00
_cell.angle_beta   90.00
_cell.angle_gamma   90.00
#
_symmetry.space_group_name_H-M   'P 1'
#
loop_
_entity.id
_entity.type
_entity.pdbx_description
1 polymer ?
#
loop_
_entity_poly.entity_id
_entity_poly.type
_entity_poly.pdbx_seq_one_letter_code
_entity_poly.pdbx_strand_id
1 'polypeptide(L)'
;MHASYIEFDLEINQVITKFYIYENELDIFIYIGQFSHNVSLFNKILSSRLNKIEPIRSKNSIIFCKLTEESFLNIIEKVLIDLFIGESVQNIKNKFNDTPQAEIK
;
A
#
# COMPACT_ATOMS: atom_id res chain seq x y z
N MET A 1 13.41 -20.86 -6.08
CA MET A 1 12.50 -19.77 -6.47
C MET A 1 11.67 -19.41 -5.25
N HIS A 2 12.06 -18.37 -4.54
CA HIS A 2 11.30 -17.88 -3.37
C HIS A 2 10.27 -16.86 -3.86
N ALA A 3 9.00 -17.14 -3.60
CA ALA A 3 7.92 -16.18 -3.80
C ALA A 3 7.36 -15.82 -2.42
N SER A 4 7.16 -14.52 -2.21
CA SER A 4 6.58 -13.97 -0.99
C SER A 4 5.16 -13.48 -1.29
N TYR A 5 4.25 -13.80 -0.39
CA TYR A 5 2.88 -13.28 -0.42
C TYR A 5 2.57 -12.65 0.93
N ILE A 6 2.12 -11.40 0.89
CA ILE A 6 1.73 -10.63 2.07
C ILE A 6 0.30 -10.14 1.85
N GLU A 7 -0.57 -10.46 2.79
CA GLU A 7 -1.95 -9.99 2.82
C GLU A 7 -2.25 -9.43 4.20
N PHE A 8 -2.81 -8.22 4.23
CA PHE A 8 -3.30 -7.61 5.47
C PHE A 8 -4.26 -6.46 5.18
N ASP A 9 -5.03 -6.12 6.21
CA ASP A 9 -5.94 -4.98 6.20
C ASP A 9 -5.44 -3.88 7.14
N LEU A 10 -5.67 -2.62 6.76
CA LEU A 10 -5.51 -1.43 7.60
C LEU A 10 -6.76 -0.56 7.51
N GLU A 11 -7.20 -0.02 8.64
CA GLU A 11 -8.24 0.99 8.68
C GLU A 11 -7.60 2.37 8.46
N ILE A 12 -7.88 2.98 7.31
CA ILE A 12 -7.38 4.31 6.94
C ILE A 12 -8.58 5.24 6.95
N ASN A 13 -8.63 6.16 7.92
CA ASN A 13 -9.76 7.10 8.11
C ASN A 13 -11.13 6.39 8.10
N GLN A 14 -11.28 5.35 8.93
CA GLN A 14 -12.52 4.56 9.07
C GLN A 14 -12.90 3.72 7.84
N VAL A 15 -12.03 3.64 6.83
CA VAL A 15 -12.22 2.79 5.65
C VAL A 15 -11.22 1.65 5.67
N ILE A 16 -11.74 0.42 5.74
CA ILE A 16 -10.92 -0.79 5.63
C ILE A 16 -10.26 -0.82 4.24
N THR A 17 -8.94 -0.82 4.25
CA THR A 17 -8.10 -0.85 3.06
C THR A 17 -7.30 -2.14 3.07
N LYS A 18 -7.50 -2.96 2.04
CA LYS A 18 -6.83 -4.25 1.90
C LYS A 18 -5.55 -4.11 1.08
N PHE A 19 -4.52 -4.82 1.50
CA PHE A 19 -3.23 -4.88 0.82
C PHE A 19 -2.94 -6.33 0.45
N TYR A 20 -2.58 -6.51 -0.81
CA TYR A 20 -2.19 -7.80 -1.38
C TYR A 20 -0.90 -7.57 -2.16
N ILE A 21 0.20 -8.15 -1.69
CA ILE A 21 1.52 -7.99 -2.28
C ILE A 21 2.06 -9.38 -2.59
N TYR A 22 2.35 -9.60 -3.86
CA TYR A 22 3.05 -10.79 -4.34
C TYR A 22 4.37 -10.35 -4.94
N GLU A 23 5.46 -10.99 -4.53
CA GLU A 23 6.79 -10.71 -5.01
C GLU A 23 7.51 -12.02 -5.33
N ASN A 24 8.12 -12.12 -6.51
CA ASN A 24 9.07 -13.17 -6.84
C ASN A 24 10.42 -12.52 -7.24
N GLU A 25 11.34 -13.30 -7.80
CA GLU A 25 12.66 -12.81 -8.19
C GLU A 25 12.64 -11.70 -9.27
N LEU A 26 11.64 -11.70 -10.16
CA LEU A 26 11.56 -10.82 -11.34
C LEU A 26 10.42 -9.79 -11.29
N ASP A 27 9.32 -10.13 -10.63
CA ASP A 27 8.06 -9.42 -10.70
C ASP A 27 7.53 -9.09 -9.30
N ILE A 28 6.83 -7.96 -9.23
CA ILE A 28 6.04 -7.56 -8.07
C ILE A 28 4.62 -7.17 -8.51
N PHE A 29 3.64 -7.73 -7.84
CA PHE A 29 2.24 -7.38 -7.99
C PHE A 29 1.72 -6.79 -6.69
N ILE A 30 1.11 -5.61 -6.78
CA ILE A 30 0.54 -4.90 -5.63
C ILE A 30 -0.91 -4.58 -5.96
N TYR A 31 -1.83 -5.08 -5.14
CA TYR A 31 -3.22 -4.65 -5.15
C TYR A 31 -3.57 -4.00 -3.81
N ILE A 32 -4.21 -2.85 -3.90
CA ILE A 32 -4.67 -2.04 -2.77
C ILE A 32 -6.09 -1.61 -3.04
N GLY A 33 -7.01 -1.98 -2.16
CA GLY A 33 -8.43 -1.82 -2.42
C GLY A 33 -9.24 -1.42 -1.21
N GLN A 34 -10.07 -0.40 -1.40
CA GLN A 34 -11.17 -0.07 -0.50
C GLN A 34 -12.51 -0.52 -1.11
N PHE A 35 -13.36 -1.14 -0.29
CA PHE A 35 -14.71 -1.54 -0.69
C PHE A 35 -15.69 -0.43 -0.34
N SER A 36 -15.90 0.47 -1.29
CA SER A 36 -16.86 1.57 -1.19
C SER A 36 -17.57 1.77 -2.54
N HIS A 37 -18.73 2.43 -2.50
CA HIS A 37 -19.53 2.76 -3.69
C HIS A 37 -18.84 3.77 -4.60
N ASN A 38 -18.03 4.68 -4.04
CA ASN A 38 -17.34 5.72 -4.78
C ASN A 38 -15.83 5.49 -4.68
N VAL A 39 -15.23 4.97 -5.75
CA VAL A 39 -13.81 4.66 -5.81
C VAL A 39 -13.21 5.06 -7.15
N SER A 40 -11.96 5.48 -7.11
CA SER A 40 -11.17 5.86 -8.28
C SER A 40 -9.90 5.01 -8.35
N LEU A 41 -9.38 4.83 -9.57
CA LEU A 41 -8.14 4.12 -9.82
C LEU A 41 -6.96 5.11 -9.82
N PHE A 42 -5.98 4.84 -8.96
CA PHE A 42 -4.79 5.67 -8.78
C PHE A 42 -3.48 4.96 -9.19
N ASN A 43 -3.59 3.88 -9.97
CA ASN A 43 -2.47 3.02 -10.40
C ASN A 43 -1.24 3.80 -10.89
N LYS A 44 -1.44 4.74 -11.82
CA LYS A 44 -0.35 5.51 -12.45
C LYS A 44 0.34 6.43 -11.44
N ILE A 45 -0.42 7.08 -10.57
CA ILE A 45 0.12 8.01 -9.58
C ILE A 45 0.93 7.23 -8.55
N LEU A 46 0.38 6.13 -8.00
CA LEU A 46 1.09 5.30 -7.02
C LEU A 46 2.34 4.65 -7.65
N SER A 47 2.22 4.11 -8.88
CA SER A 47 3.37 3.54 -9.60
C SER A 47 4.48 4.57 -9.81
N SER A 48 4.15 5.81 -10.19
CA SER A 48 5.15 6.87 -10.36
C SER A 48 5.82 7.28 -9.04
N ARG A 49 5.14 7.15 -7.90
CA ARG A 49 5.72 7.44 -6.58
C ARG A 49 6.67 6.33 -6.12
N LEU A 50 6.29 5.08 -6.40
CA LEU A 50 7.03 3.90 -5.97
C LEU A 50 8.19 3.49 -6.88
N ASN A 51 8.23 3.95 -8.14
CA ASN A 51 9.25 3.53 -9.12
C ASN A 51 10.70 3.86 -8.74
N LYS A 52 10.94 4.64 -7.69
CA LYS A 52 12.27 4.97 -7.16
C LYS A 52 12.71 4.05 -6.01
N ILE A 53 11.83 3.18 -5.52
CA ILE A 53 12.01 2.40 -4.29
C ILE A 53 12.32 0.95 -4.65
N GLU A 54 13.30 0.34 -3.99
CA GLU A 54 13.53 -1.10 -4.11
C GLU A 54 12.49 -1.87 -3.28
N PRO A 55 11.97 -3.01 -3.77
CA PRO A 55 12.35 -3.74 -4.98
C PRO A 55 11.60 -3.29 -6.25
N ILE A 56 10.66 -2.33 -6.16
CA ILE A 56 9.81 -1.90 -7.28
C ILE A 56 10.62 -1.34 -8.46
N ARG A 57 11.72 -0.63 -8.17
CA ARG A 57 12.60 -0.04 -9.19
C ARG A 57 13.33 -1.08 -10.05
N SER A 58 13.71 -2.22 -9.46
CA SER A 58 14.52 -3.25 -10.12
C SER A 58 13.70 -4.38 -10.74
N LYS A 59 12.40 -4.46 -10.45
CA LYS A 59 11.50 -5.53 -10.89
C LYS A 59 10.40 -5.03 -11.83
N ASN A 60 9.81 -5.93 -12.60
CA ASN A 60 8.58 -5.60 -13.32
C ASN A 60 7.47 -5.43 -12.29
N SER A 61 6.81 -4.28 -12.28
CA SER A 61 5.76 -3.97 -11.30
C SER A 61 4.40 -3.78 -11.95
N ILE A 62 3.39 -4.43 -11.38
CA ILE A 62 1.98 -4.20 -11.70
C ILE A 62 1.30 -3.72 -10.43
N ILE A 63 0.76 -2.50 -10.48
CA ILE A 63 0.15 -1.84 -9.32
C ILE A 63 -1.31 -1.51 -9.64
N PHE A 64 -2.21 -2.07 -8.84
CA PHE A 64 -3.64 -1.74 -8.83
C PHE A 64 -3.98 -1.06 -7.50
N CYS A 65 -4.40 0.20 -7.57
CA CYS A 65 -4.73 1.01 -6.42
C CYS A 65 -6.12 1.61 -6.61
N LYS A 66 -7.08 1.14 -5.80
CA LYS A 66 -8.47 1.57 -5.80
C LYS A 66 -8.80 2.17 -4.44
N LEU A 67 -8.99 3.48 -4.41
CA LEU A 67 -9.24 4.26 -3.18
C LEU A 67 -10.48 5.13 -3.35
N THR A 68 -11.09 5.53 -2.24
CA THR A 68 -12.20 6.50 -2.24
C THR A 68 -11.70 7.93 -2.47
N GLU A 69 -10.49 8.25 -2.01
CA GLU A 69 -9.90 9.59 -2.09
C GLU A 69 -8.41 9.52 -2.45
N GLU A 70 -7.93 10.54 -3.18
CA GLU A 70 -6.51 10.66 -3.55
C GLU A 70 -5.62 10.94 -2.33
N SER A 71 -6.17 11.63 -1.31
CA SER A 71 -5.49 11.98 -0.05
C SER A 71 -4.84 10.78 0.64
N PHE A 72 -5.44 9.58 0.47
CA PHE A 72 -4.96 8.35 1.08
C PHE A 72 -3.66 7.83 0.43
N LEU A 73 -3.30 8.28 -0.77
CA LEU A 73 -2.07 7.84 -1.45
C LEU A 73 -0.80 8.07 -0.63
N ASN A 74 -0.72 9.17 0.13
CA ASN A 74 0.43 9.47 0.98
C ASN A 74 0.60 8.40 2.09
N ILE A 75 -0.53 7.94 2.64
CA ILE A 75 -0.55 6.91 3.67
C ILE A 75 -0.16 5.56 3.05
N ILE A 76 -0.75 5.21 1.91
CA ILE A 76 -0.47 3.98 1.17
C ILE A 76 1.02 3.89 0.78
N GLU A 77 1.58 4.97 0.23
CA GLU A 77 2.98 5.07 -0.14
C GLU A 77 3.90 4.78 1.06
N LYS A 78 3.61 5.39 2.21
CA LYS A 78 4.38 5.16 3.44
C LYS A 78 4.29 3.72 3.93
N VAL A 79 3.10 3.11 3.91
CA VAL A 79 2.91 1.69 4.28
C VAL A 79 3.76 0.78 3.42
N LEU A 80 3.74 0.99 2.10
CA LEU A 80 4.51 0.18 1.16
C LEU A 80 6.02 0.38 1.34
N ILE A 81 6.48 1.61 1.55
CA ILE A 81 7.89 1.90 1.84
C ILE A 81 8.33 1.15 3.09
N ASP A 82 7.58 1.26 4.19
CA ASP A 82 7.87 0.59 5.46
C ASP A 82 7.97 -0.94 5.25
N LEU A 83 7.04 -1.54 4.49
CA LEU A 83 7.10 -2.96 4.15
C LEU A 83 8.36 -3.34 3.38
N PHE A 84 8.73 -2.56 2.35
CA PHE A 84 9.87 -2.89 1.50
C PHE A 84 11.23 -2.68 2.18
N ILE A 85 11.32 -1.83 3.21
CA ILE A 85 12.52 -1.73 4.06
C ILE A 85 12.58 -2.82 5.15
N GLY A 86 11.59 -3.72 5.20
CA GLY A 86 11.57 -4.87 6.10
C GLY A 86 10.81 -4.67 7.41
N GLU A 87 10.02 -3.60 7.54
CA GLU A 87 9.13 -3.42 8.70
C GLU A 87 8.06 -4.51 8.72
N SER A 88 7.77 -5.05 9.90
CA SER A 88 6.72 -6.06 10.05
C SER A 88 5.32 -5.47 9.91
N VAL A 89 4.38 -6.24 9.35
CA VAL A 89 2.96 -5.86 9.25
C VAL A 89 2.39 -5.46 10.61
N GLN A 90 2.79 -6.15 11.70
CA GLN A 90 2.31 -5.84 13.05
C GLN A 90 2.78 -4.45 13.52
N ASN A 91 4.05 -4.11 13.28
CA ASN A 91 4.56 -2.79 13.65
C ASN A 91 3.89 -1.68 12.84
N ILE A 92 3.66 -1.90 11.54
CA ILE A 92 2.91 -0.96 10.70
C ILE A 92 1.52 -0.75 11.29
N LYS A 93 0.78 -1.82 11.60
CA LYS A 93 -0.54 -1.73 12.24
C LYS A 93 -0.51 -0.92 13.53
N ASN A 94 0.48 -1.15 14.40
CA ASN A 94 0.62 -0.43 15.65
C ASN A 94 0.87 1.08 15.42
N LYS A 95 1.77 1.45 14.48
CA LYS A 95 2.02 2.86 14.13
C LYS A 95 0.74 3.59 13.72
N PHE A 96 -0.18 2.92 13.01
CA PHE A 96 -1.46 3.51 12.59
C PHE A 96 -2.49 3.60 13.72
N ASN A 97 -2.53 2.61 14.61
CA ASN A 97 -3.47 2.62 15.74
C ASN A 97 -3.06 3.63 16.84
N ASP A 98 -1.76 3.86 17.01
CA ASP A 98 -1.23 4.76 18.03
C ASP A 98 -1.18 6.24 17.59
N THR A 99 -1.44 6.52 16.30
CA THR A 99 -1.54 7.90 15.82
C THR A 99 -2.96 8.41 16.05
N PRO A 100 -3.17 9.47 16.85
CA PRO A 100 -4.50 10.08 16.98
C PRO A 100 -4.98 10.49 15.59
N GLN A 101 -6.18 10.04 15.18
CA GLN A 101 -6.86 10.50 13.96
C GLN A 101 -7.37 11.96 14.10
N ALA A 102 -6.59 12.81 14.78
CA ALA A 102 -6.96 14.17 15.13
C ALA A 102 -6.65 15.12 13.97
N GLU A 103 -7.73 15.58 13.34
CA GLU A 103 -7.90 16.88 12.67
C GLU A 103 -6.99 17.17 11.46
N ILE A 104 -7.42 16.71 10.28
CA ILE A 104 -7.24 17.51 9.07
C ILE A 104 -8.59 18.19 8.82
N LYS A 105 -8.71 19.45 9.28
CA LYS A 105 -9.81 20.37 8.90
C LYS A 105 -9.62 20.86 7.48
#